data_AF-A0AAU3HFB7-F1
#
_entry.id   AF-A0AAU3HFB7-F1
#
_cell.length_a   1.000
_cell.length_b   1.000
_cell.length_c   1.000
_cell.angle_alpha   90.00
_cell.angle_beta   90.00
_cell.angle_gamma   90.00
#
_symmetry.space_group_name_H-M   'P 1'
#
loop_
_entity.id
_entity.type
_entity.pdbx_description
1 polymer ?
#
loop_
_entity_poly.entity_id
_entity_poly.type
_entity_poly.pdbx_seq_one_letter_code
_entity_poly.pdbx_strand_id
1 'polypeptide(L)'
;MPDRMWSLAEFRFDEAIEAAEVYLDSGTELELMARDESIAFAHERGANLVASCPPTGEAAPSCVVAKVSLPVRWERAPIDEPPIDERLWFEAPCGRDVLVGNGHSFTGRMAAWCPHEGVGYNVSRAEMGAMSEEARYFVAGFLAGNEPGYPVDVDGETDEADLSAWRAALARFRRTGSWYGRWGTCQVCGCVLLPDTAGDRCHQHSAAG
;
A
#
# COMPACT_ATOMS: atom_id res chain seq x y z
N MET A 1 7.95 8.66 6.70
CA MET A 1 7.08 7.50 6.36
C MET A 1 5.70 8.02 5.94
N PRO A 2 5.45 8.24 4.64
CA PRO A 2 4.17 8.79 4.17
C PRO A 2 3.08 7.75 3.83
N ASP A 3 3.40 6.46 3.69
CA ASP A 3 2.50 5.50 3.03
C ASP A 3 1.70 4.58 4.00
N ARG A 4 1.65 4.89 5.30
CA ARG A 4 0.83 4.09 6.22
C ARG A 4 -0.62 4.58 6.17
N MET A 5 -1.53 3.74 5.64
CA MET A 5 -2.96 3.91 5.87
C MET A 5 -3.29 3.52 7.32
N TRP A 6 -3.89 4.44 8.08
CA TRP A 6 -4.28 4.19 9.47
C TRP A 6 -5.59 3.41 9.55
N SER A 7 -5.75 2.63 10.63
CA SER A 7 -6.99 1.91 10.86
C SER A 7 -8.15 2.89 11.07
N LEU A 8 -9.35 2.55 10.61
CA LEU A 8 -10.56 3.33 10.95
C LEU A 8 -10.76 3.40 12.48
N ALA A 9 -10.29 2.38 13.20
CA ALA A 9 -10.28 2.37 14.66
C ALA A 9 -9.23 3.32 15.28
N GLU A 10 -8.48 4.09 14.49
CA GLU A 10 -7.61 5.19 14.92
C GLU A 10 -8.27 6.57 14.68
N PHE A 11 -9.46 6.64 14.07
CA PHE A 11 -10.25 7.87 13.98
C PHE A 11 -10.69 8.31 15.39
N ARG A 12 -10.35 9.54 15.79
CA ARG A 12 -10.65 10.11 17.12
C ARG A 12 -11.31 11.48 16.98
N PHE A 13 -12.37 11.68 17.74
CA PHE A 13 -13.04 12.96 17.90
C PHE A 13 -13.49 13.13 19.35
N ASP A 14 -13.61 14.38 19.78
CA ASP A 14 -14.02 14.80 21.12
C ASP A 14 -13.35 13.98 22.23
N GLU A 15 -14.12 13.30 23.09
CA GLU A 15 -13.61 12.57 24.26
C GLU A 15 -12.75 11.36 23.91
N ALA A 16 -12.76 10.90 22.66
CA ALA A 16 -11.85 9.87 22.19
C ALA A 16 -10.40 10.39 22.05
N ILE A 17 -10.19 11.70 22.03
CA ILE A 17 -8.86 12.31 22.02
C ILE A 17 -8.30 12.26 23.46
N GLU A 18 -7.31 11.40 23.69
CA GLU A 18 -6.76 11.17 25.04
C GLU A 18 -5.79 12.27 25.51
N ALA A 19 -5.26 13.07 24.59
CA ALA A 19 -4.33 14.16 24.91
C ALA A 19 -5.03 15.28 25.70
N ALA A 20 -4.34 15.83 26.70
CA ALA A 20 -4.86 16.93 27.52
C ALA A 20 -4.84 18.28 26.77
N GLU A 21 -3.89 18.44 25.86
CA GLU A 21 -3.71 19.63 25.02
C GLU A 21 -3.67 19.21 23.55
N VAL A 22 -4.13 20.09 22.66
CA VAL A 22 -4.21 19.86 21.21
C VAL A 22 -3.82 21.13 20.45
N TYR A 23 -3.27 20.98 19.25
CA TYR A 23 -3.12 22.09 18.31
C TYR A 23 -4.38 22.22 17.46
N LEU A 24 -5.19 23.25 17.69
CA LEU A 24 -6.40 23.50 16.92
C LEU A 24 -6.07 24.29 15.64
N ASP A 25 -6.39 23.72 14.48
CA ASP A 25 -6.38 24.43 13.21
C ASP A 25 -7.68 25.23 13.05
N SER A 26 -7.56 26.54 13.22
CA SER A 26 -8.65 27.51 13.04
C SER A 26 -8.86 27.91 11.56
N GLY A 27 -8.05 27.40 10.65
CA GLY A 27 -8.00 27.76 9.22
C GLY A 27 -7.07 28.93 8.90
N THR A 28 -6.41 29.52 9.90
CA THR A 28 -5.43 30.61 9.71
C THR A 28 -4.10 30.33 10.40
N GLU A 29 -4.15 29.81 11.63
CA GLU A 29 -2.98 29.37 12.41
C GLU A 29 -3.34 28.16 13.27
N LEU A 30 -2.30 27.41 13.67
CA LEU A 30 -2.38 26.33 14.66
C LEU A 30 -2.18 26.91 16.07
N GLU A 31 -3.18 26.77 16.94
CA GLU A 31 -3.13 27.28 18.32
C GLU A 31 -3.12 26.11 19.31
N LEU A 32 -2.16 26.10 20.25
CA LEU A 32 -2.14 25.10 21.32
C LEU A 32 -3.17 25.47 22.40
N MET A 33 -4.12 24.57 22.64
CA MET A 33 -5.21 24.77 23.58
C MET A 33 -5.49 23.51 24.40
N ALA A 34 -6.15 23.67 25.56
CA ALA A 34 -6.68 22.53 26.28
C ALA A 34 -7.71 21.79 25.41
N ARG A 35 -7.70 20.45 25.46
CA ARG A 35 -8.65 19.63 24.71
C ARG A 35 -10.09 20.00 25.03
N ASP A 36 -10.43 20.12 26.30
CA ASP A 36 -11.80 20.39 26.73
C ASP A 36 -12.29 21.77 26.26
N GLU A 37 -11.41 22.77 26.20
CA GLU A 37 -11.70 24.08 25.63
C GLU A 37 -11.91 24.00 24.11
N SER A 38 -11.10 23.19 23.43
CA SER A 38 -11.21 22.96 21.98
C SER A 38 -12.48 22.19 21.59
N ILE A 39 -12.92 21.24 22.43
CA ILE A 39 -14.20 20.54 22.29
C ILE A 39 -15.35 21.54 22.43
N ALA A 40 -15.33 22.37 23.49
CA ALA A 40 -16.35 23.40 23.69
C ALA A 40 -16.42 24.36 22.50
N PHE A 41 -15.27 24.82 22.00
CA PHE A 41 -15.16 25.67 20.81
C PHE A 41 -15.79 25.03 19.57
N ALA A 42 -15.55 23.73 19.34
CA ALA A 42 -16.12 23.00 18.21
C ALA A 42 -17.65 22.83 18.35
N HIS A 43 -18.12 22.50 19.56
CA HIS A 43 -19.54 22.28 19.85
C HIS A 43 -20.36 23.57 19.73
N GLU A 44 -19.81 24.73 20.12
CA GLU A 44 -20.42 26.05 19.88
C GLU A 44 -20.72 26.32 18.39
N ARG A 45 -19.96 25.69 17.49
CA ARG A 45 -20.11 25.79 16.03
C ARG A 45 -20.96 24.65 15.43
N GLY A 46 -21.56 23.82 16.28
CA GLY A 46 -22.33 22.65 15.85
C GLY A 46 -21.49 21.61 15.12
N ALA A 47 -20.24 21.44 15.57
CA ALA A 47 -19.25 20.51 15.04
C ALA A 47 -18.54 19.76 16.18
N ASN A 48 -17.54 18.96 15.85
CA ASN A 48 -16.73 18.16 16.77
C ASN A 48 -15.26 18.53 16.59
N LEU A 49 -14.48 18.32 17.65
CA LEU A 49 -13.03 18.37 17.57
C LEU A 49 -12.55 17.03 17.00
N VAL A 50 -11.83 17.04 15.87
CA VAL A 50 -11.36 15.81 15.20
C VAL A 50 -9.84 15.84 15.11
N ALA A 51 -9.17 14.77 15.52
CA ALA A 51 -7.72 14.67 15.41
C ALA A 51 -7.27 14.58 13.93
N SER A 52 -6.41 15.50 13.51
CA SER A 52 -5.73 15.46 12.21
C SER A 52 -4.67 14.37 12.25
N CYS A 53 -4.83 13.36 11.38
CA CYS A 53 -3.90 12.26 11.28
C CYS A 53 -2.76 12.62 10.30
N PRO A 54 -1.49 12.29 10.58
CA PRO A 54 -0.96 11.56 11.73
C PRO A 54 -0.67 12.41 12.97
N PRO A 55 -0.67 11.81 14.18
CA PRO A 55 0.08 12.38 15.29
C PRO A 55 1.54 12.42 14.87
N THR A 56 2.06 13.63 14.66
CA THR A 56 3.50 13.85 14.74
C THR A 56 3.94 13.35 16.13
N GLY A 57 5.19 12.93 16.31
CA GLY A 57 5.69 12.49 17.63
C GLY A 57 5.67 13.57 18.73
N GLU A 58 4.86 14.60 18.56
CA GLU A 58 4.58 15.69 19.46
C GLU A 58 3.64 15.25 20.58
N ALA A 59 3.80 15.88 21.74
CA ALA A 59 3.01 15.58 22.93
C ALA A 59 1.52 15.96 22.78
N ALA A 60 1.18 16.85 21.85
CA ALA A 60 -0.17 17.32 21.57
C ALA A 60 -0.52 17.06 20.09
N PRO A 61 -1.63 16.34 19.78
CA PRO A 61 -2.03 16.10 18.41
C PRO A 61 -2.58 17.37 17.76
N SER A 62 -2.41 17.50 16.45
CA SER A 62 -3.14 18.48 15.66
C SER A 62 -4.60 18.08 15.50
N CYS A 63 -5.51 19.04 15.50
CA CYS A 63 -6.95 18.84 15.43
C CYS A 63 -7.62 19.87 14.50
N VAL A 64 -8.74 19.50 13.92
CA VAL A 64 -9.61 20.35 13.09
C VAL A 64 -11.03 20.34 13.63
N VAL A 65 -11.80 21.39 13.33
CA VAL A 65 -13.25 21.43 13.59
C VAL A 65 -14.01 20.85 12.42
N ALA A 66 -14.69 19.72 12.62
CA ALA A 66 -15.45 19.06 11.57
C ALA A 66 -16.75 18.42 12.11
N LYS A 67 -17.78 18.31 11.27
CA LYS A 67 -19.03 17.64 11.64
C LYS A 67 -18.85 16.13 11.58
N VAL A 68 -19.11 15.44 12.70
CA VAL A 68 -19.13 13.98 12.76
C VAL A 68 -20.57 13.50 12.89
N SER A 69 -20.99 12.63 11.97
CA SER A 69 -22.30 11.98 12.08
C SER A 69 -22.22 10.80 13.05
N LEU A 70 -23.19 10.70 13.97
CA LEU A 70 -23.33 9.55 14.86
C LEU A 70 -24.56 8.69 14.46
N PRO A 71 -24.43 7.35 14.43
CA PRO A 71 -23.17 6.59 14.54
C PRO A 71 -22.23 6.93 13.37
N VAL A 72 -20.91 6.81 13.58
CA VAL A 72 -19.91 7.04 12.53
C VAL A 72 -20.28 6.23 11.30
N ARG A 73 -20.39 6.92 10.15
CA ARG A 73 -20.74 6.30 8.87
C ARG A 73 -19.58 6.46 7.91
N TRP A 74 -19.31 5.41 7.17
CA TRP A 74 -18.43 5.42 6.01
C TRP A 74 -19.20 4.77 4.86
N GLU A 75 -18.83 5.15 3.64
CA GLU A 75 -19.43 4.55 2.45
C GLU A 75 -18.97 3.10 2.36
N ARG A 76 -19.93 2.17 2.46
CA ARG A 76 -19.71 0.77 2.09
C ARG A 76 -20.07 0.63 0.62
N ALA A 77 -19.07 0.36 -0.21
CA ALA A 77 -19.34 -0.17 -1.53
C ALA A 77 -19.92 -1.59 -1.38
N PRO A 78 -20.97 -1.95 -2.14
CA PRO A 78 -21.36 -3.35 -2.25
C PRO A 78 -20.15 -4.18 -2.72
N ILE A 79 -20.00 -5.38 -2.15
CA ILE A 79 -19.01 -6.34 -2.62
C ILE A 79 -19.66 -7.03 -3.83
N ASP A 80 -19.54 -6.41 -5.00
CA ASP A 80 -19.95 -7.06 -6.25
C ASP A 80 -18.89 -8.08 -6.66
N GLU A 81 -19.31 -9.18 -7.29
CA GLU A 81 -18.37 -10.04 -8.01
C GLU A 81 -17.59 -9.16 -9.00
N PRO A 82 -16.25 -9.25 -9.03
CA PRO A 82 -15.47 -8.41 -9.91
C PRO A 82 -15.91 -8.68 -11.35
N PRO A 83 -16.11 -7.65 -12.18
CA PRO A 83 -16.47 -7.85 -13.57
C PRO A 83 -15.36 -8.66 -14.26
N ILE A 84 -15.71 -9.86 -14.71
CA ILE A 84 -14.80 -10.76 -15.40
C ILE A 84 -14.74 -10.37 -16.88
N ASP A 85 -13.54 -10.07 -17.38
CA ASP A 85 -13.26 -9.96 -18.82
C ASP A 85 -12.45 -11.18 -19.27
N GLU A 86 -13.11 -12.12 -19.96
CA GLU A 86 -12.49 -13.35 -20.47
C GLU A 86 -11.33 -13.10 -21.44
N ARG A 87 -11.23 -11.88 -22.01
CA ARG A 87 -10.07 -11.51 -22.84
C ARG A 87 -8.81 -11.34 -22.02
N LEU A 88 -8.88 -11.15 -20.71
CA LEU A 88 -7.72 -11.03 -19.82
C LEU A 88 -7.20 -12.38 -19.31
N TRP A 89 -7.30 -13.44 -20.14
CA TRP A 89 -6.93 -14.79 -19.73
C TRP A 89 -5.41 -15.04 -19.68
N PHE A 90 -5.01 -15.96 -18.81
CA PHE A 90 -3.68 -16.56 -18.74
C PHE A 90 -3.76 -18.04 -18.35
N GLU A 91 -2.70 -18.81 -18.63
CA GLU A 91 -2.56 -20.19 -18.21
C GLU A 91 -2.08 -20.27 -16.76
N ALA A 92 -2.85 -20.98 -15.95
CA ALA A 92 -2.58 -21.34 -14.56
C ALA A 92 -2.56 -22.88 -14.42
N PRO A 93 -2.07 -23.42 -13.29
CA PRO A 93 -2.02 -24.88 -13.08
C PRO A 93 -3.37 -25.60 -13.24
N CYS A 94 -4.48 -24.94 -12.90
CA CYS A 94 -5.84 -25.48 -12.98
C CYS A 94 -6.53 -25.24 -14.34
N GLY A 95 -5.96 -24.45 -15.25
CA GLY A 95 -6.57 -24.13 -16.54
C GLY A 95 -6.36 -22.67 -16.97
N ARG A 96 -7.37 -22.10 -17.65
CA ARG A 96 -7.35 -20.68 -18.04
C ARG A 96 -8.08 -19.86 -16.99
N ASP A 97 -7.32 -18.98 -16.36
CA ASP A 97 -7.81 -18.03 -15.37
C ASP A 97 -7.75 -16.62 -15.95
N VAL A 98 -8.42 -15.67 -15.29
CA VAL A 98 -8.57 -14.29 -15.77
C VAL A 98 -8.05 -13.30 -14.74
N LEU A 99 -7.44 -12.22 -15.21
CA LEU A 99 -7.06 -11.10 -14.34
C LEU A 99 -8.29 -10.25 -14.00
N VAL A 100 -8.40 -9.84 -12.74
CA VAL A 100 -9.54 -9.05 -12.25
C VAL A 100 -9.13 -7.76 -11.54
N GLY A 101 -7.83 -7.53 -11.28
CA GLY A 101 -7.37 -6.25 -10.73
C GLY A 101 -6.11 -6.33 -9.86
N ASN A 102 -6.08 -5.53 -8.80
CA ASN A 102 -4.98 -5.46 -7.83
C ASN A 102 -5.21 -6.48 -6.70
N GLY A 103 -4.19 -7.27 -6.36
CA GLY A 103 -4.29 -8.27 -5.30
C GLY A 103 -4.15 -7.73 -3.88
N HIS A 104 -3.78 -6.46 -3.72
CA HIS A 104 -3.65 -5.72 -2.45
C HIS A 104 -2.82 -6.43 -1.35
N SER A 105 -1.92 -7.34 -1.74
CA SER A 105 -1.11 -8.15 -0.81
C SER A 105 0.32 -7.64 -0.74
N PHE A 106 1.09 -7.79 -1.83
CA PHE A 106 2.40 -7.17 -1.98
C PHE A 106 2.55 -6.56 -3.37
N THR A 107 3.48 -5.60 -3.50
CA THR A 107 3.73 -4.85 -4.73
C THR A 107 3.90 -5.78 -5.94
N GLY A 108 3.12 -5.53 -6.99
CA GLY A 108 3.11 -6.34 -8.21
C GLY A 108 2.18 -7.57 -8.20
N ARG A 109 1.51 -7.89 -7.08
CA ARG A 109 0.45 -8.91 -7.05
C ARG A 109 -0.81 -8.41 -7.73
N MET A 110 -1.27 -9.19 -8.71
CA MET A 110 -2.52 -9.00 -9.40
C MET A 110 -3.56 -9.96 -8.82
N ALA A 111 -4.80 -9.51 -8.73
CA ALA A 111 -5.93 -10.37 -8.43
C ALA A 111 -6.32 -11.14 -9.69
N ALA A 112 -6.57 -12.44 -9.53
CA ALA A 112 -7.02 -13.35 -10.57
C ALA A 112 -8.25 -14.13 -10.10
N TRP A 113 -8.99 -14.66 -11.05
CA TRP A 113 -10.17 -15.49 -10.82
C TRP A 113 -10.06 -16.79 -11.62
N CYS A 114 -10.28 -17.91 -10.93
CA CYS A 114 -10.39 -19.22 -11.55
C CYS A 114 -11.87 -19.54 -11.83
N PRO A 115 -12.32 -19.50 -13.10
CA PRO A 115 -13.72 -19.76 -13.45
C PRO A 115 -14.12 -21.23 -13.23
N HIS A 116 -13.15 -22.16 -13.22
CA HIS A 116 -13.41 -23.59 -13.04
C HIS A 116 -13.74 -23.94 -11.59
N GLU A 117 -13.08 -23.28 -10.63
CA GLU A 117 -13.24 -23.52 -9.19
C GLU A 117 -14.13 -22.47 -8.50
N GLY A 118 -14.40 -21.34 -9.18
CA GLY A 118 -15.20 -20.24 -8.63
C GLY A 118 -14.50 -19.53 -7.47
N VAL A 119 -13.18 -19.34 -7.57
CA VAL A 119 -12.36 -18.77 -6.51
C VAL A 119 -11.44 -17.66 -7.02
N GLY A 120 -11.26 -16.63 -6.20
CA GLY A 120 -10.29 -15.56 -6.42
C GLY A 120 -8.97 -15.84 -5.71
N TYR A 121 -7.86 -15.45 -6.32
CA TYR A 121 -6.52 -15.59 -5.75
C TYR A 121 -5.58 -14.49 -6.26
N ASN A 122 -4.36 -14.45 -5.72
CA ASN A 122 -3.35 -13.45 -6.08
C ASN A 122 -2.19 -14.09 -6.83
N VAL A 123 -1.80 -13.49 -7.94
CA VAL A 123 -0.76 -14.00 -8.85
C VAL A 123 0.26 -12.91 -9.19
N SER A 124 1.52 -13.30 -9.39
CA SER A 124 2.57 -12.47 -9.95
C SER A 124 2.84 -12.90 -11.40
N ARG A 125 3.42 -12.02 -12.22
CA ARG A 125 3.72 -12.35 -13.63
C ARG A 125 4.55 -13.63 -13.79
N ALA A 126 5.46 -13.94 -12.87
CA ALA A 126 6.28 -15.15 -12.91
C ALA A 126 5.49 -16.45 -12.71
N GLU A 127 4.31 -16.39 -12.09
CA GLU A 127 3.44 -17.54 -11.84
C GLU A 127 2.46 -17.78 -13.02
N MET A 128 2.47 -16.92 -14.03
CA MET A 128 1.57 -16.98 -15.18
C MET A 128 2.25 -17.63 -16.39
N GLY A 129 1.56 -18.59 -17.01
CA GLY A 129 1.97 -19.24 -18.26
C GLY A 129 1.72 -18.38 -19.50
N ALA A 130 1.27 -19.00 -20.60
CA ALA A 130 0.85 -18.24 -21.77
C ALA A 130 -0.36 -17.35 -21.44
N MET A 131 -0.52 -16.23 -22.14
CA MET A 131 -1.61 -15.28 -21.87
C MET A 131 -2.07 -14.60 -23.16
N SER A 132 -3.25 -14.02 -23.12
CA SER A 132 -3.76 -13.18 -24.21
C SER A 132 -2.92 -11.93 -24.43
N GLU A 133 -3.15 -11.25 -25.55
CA GLU A 133 -2.50 -9.97 -25.83
C GLU A 133 -3.00 -8.88 -24.87
N GLU A 134 -4.30 -8.88 -24.55
CA GLU A 134 -4.94 -7.98 -23.62
C GLU A 134 -4.39 -8.16 -22.19
N ALA A 135 -4.26 -9.41 -21.73
CA ALA A 135 -3.64 -9.72 -20.44
C ALA A 135 -2.18 -9.27 -20.42
N ARG A 136 -1.43 -9.48 -21.51
CA ARG A 136 -0.03 -9.05 -21.60
C ARG A 136 0.11 -7.53 -21.44
N TYR A 137 -0.73 -6.73 -22.10
CA TYR A 137 -0.71 -5.27 -21.96
C TYR A 137 -1.21 -4.82 -20.59
N PHE A 138 -2.26 -5.45 -20.06
CA PHE A 138 -2.75 -5.18 -18.72
C PHE A 138 -1.63 -5.40 -17.69
N VAL A 139 -0.95 -6.55 -17.72
CA VAL A 139 0.14 -6.86 -16.78
C VAL A 139 1.28 -5.85 -16.92
N ALA A 140 1.68 -5.53 -18.15
CA ALA A 140 2.76 -4.56 -18.38
C ALA A 140 2.42 -3.17 -17.81
N GLY A 141 1.21 -2.69 -18.05
CA GLY A 141 0.73 -1.41 -17.52
C GLY A 141 0.55 -1.45 -16.00
N PHE A 142 -0.02 -2.53 -15.47
CA PHE A 142 -0.20 -2.75 -14.04
C PHE A 142 1.15 -2.69 -13.32
N LEU A 143 2.14 -3.46 -13.76
CA LEU A 143 3.46 -3.48 -13.13
C LEU A 143 4.16 -2.13 -13.23
N ALA A 144 4.05 -1.42 -14.35
CA ALA A 144 4.60 -0.07 -14.47
C ALA A 144 3.94 0.95 -13.52
N GLY A 145 2.63 0.81 -13.26
CA GLY A 145 1.90 1.61 -12.28
C GLY A 145 2.05 1.15 -10.84
N ASN A 146 2.67 -0.02 -10.61
CA ASN A 146 2.89 -0.61 -9.29
C ASN A 146 4.38 -0.66 -8.93
N GLU A 147 5.19 0.22 -9.53
CA GLU A 147 6.61 0.25 -9.24
C GLU A 147 6.87 0.68 -7.79
N PRO A 148 7.74 -0.03 -7.07
CA PRO A 148 8.12 0.34 -5.71
C PRO A 148 8.91 1.66 -5.74
N GLY A 149 8.73 2.50 -4.71
CA GLY A 149 9.56 3.69 -4.53
C GLY A 149 11.05 3.35 -4.48
N TYR A 150 11.89 4.26 -4.97
CA TYR A 150 13.34 4.12 -4.83
C TYR A 150 13.77 4.36 -3.38
N PRO A 151 14.87 3.73 -2.91
CA PRO A 151 15.38 3.94 -1.56
C PRO A 151 15.81 5.40 -1.37
N VAL A 152 15.38 5.99 -0.27
CA VAL A 152 15.82 7.31 0.21
C VAL A 152 16.32 7.17 1.64
N ASP A 153 17.32 7.96 2.01
CA ASP A 153 17.83 8.05 3.37
C ASP A 153 16.90 8.90 4.28
N VAL A 154 17.37 9.20 5.49
CA VAL A 154 16.61 9.98 6.49
C VAL A 154 16.36 11.43 6.06
N ASP A 155 17.23 11.96 5.19
CA ASP A 155 17.14 13.31 4.66
C ASP A 155 16.36 13.36 3.34
N GLY A 156 15.96 12.20 2.81
CA GLY A 156 15.21 12.08 1.56
C GLY A 156 16.10 11.97 0.33
N GLU A 157 17.40 11.82 0.50
CA GLU A 157 18.39 11.74 -0.57
C GLU A 157 18.63 10.29 -1.00
N THR A 158 19.11 10.09 -2.23
CA THR A 158 19.42 8.76 -2.78
C THR A 158 20.85 8.71 -3.29
N ASP A 159 21.61 7.71 -2.84
CA ASP A 159 22.93 7.42 -3.39
C ASP A 159 22.84 6.74 -4.78
N GLU A 160 23.81 7.02 -5.65
CA GLU A 160 23.83 6.47 -7.02
C GLU A 160 23.93 4.93 -7.03
N ALA A 161 24.63 4.31 -6.09
CA ALA A 161 24.72 2.86 -6.00
C ALA A 161 23.37 2.23 -5.64
N ASP A 162 22.63 2.84 -4.71
CA ASP A 162 21.29 2.43 -4.32
C ASP A 162 20.30 2.60 -5.49
N LEU A 163 20.38 3.72 -6.21
CA LEU A 163 19.56 3.97 -7.39
C LEU A 163 19.84 2.96 -8.51
N SER A 164 21.11 2.62 -8.73
CA SER A 164 21.53 1.62 -9.72
C SER A 164 21.03 0.22 -9.35
N ALA A 165 21.19 -0.18 -8.09
CA ALA A 165 20.69 -1.46 -7.58
C ALA A 165 19.15 -1.54 -7.65
N TRP A 166 18.46 -0.46 -7.30
CA TRP A 166 17.01 -0.36 -7.43
C TRP A 166 16.55 -0.47 -8.89
N ARG A 167 17.20 0.21 -9.84
CA ARG A 167 16.90 0.07 -11.28
C ARG A 167 17.08 -1.36 -11.78
N ALA A 168 18.12 -2.05 -11.33
CA ALA A 168 18.35 -3.46 -11.68
C ALA A 168 17.23 -4.36 -11.13
N ALA A 169 16.80 -4.13 -9.88
CA ALA A 169 15.68 -4.83 -9.27
C ALA A 169 14.36 -4.54 -9.99
N LEU A 170 14.13 -3.28 -10.36
CA LEU A 170 12.94 -2.82 -11.08
C LEU A 170 12.80 -3.47 -12.46
N ALA A 171 13.91 -3.60 -13.19
CA ALA A 171 13.91 -4.30 -14.47
C ALA A 171 13.49 -5.77 -14.32
N ARG A 172 13.85 -6.43 -13.21
CA ARG A 172 13.41 -7.79 -12.87
C ARG A 172 11.95 -7.82 -12.46
N PHE A 173 11.54 -6.89 -11.60
CA PHE A 173 10.16 -6.70 -11.18
C PHE A 173 9.20 -6.57 -12.37
N ARG A 174 9.51 -5.74 -13.38
CA ARG A 174 8.69 -5.61 -14.60
C ARG A 174 8.51 -6.92 -15.37
N ARG A 175 9.42 -7.89 -15.20
CA ARG A 175 9.34 -9.22 -15.83
C ARG A 175 8.63 -10.26 -14.96
N THR A 176 8.73 -10.16 -13.64
CA THR A 176 8.28 -11.21 -12.71
C THR A 176 7.07 -10.80 -11.88
N GLY A 177 6.82 -9.51 -11.70
CA GLY A 177 5.84 -8.97 -10.77
C GLY A 177 6.15 -9.23 -9.31
N SER A 178 7.38 -9.63 -8.97
CA SER A 178 7.76 -10.02 -7.61
C SER A 178 8.58 -8.92 -6.92
N TRP A 179 8.14 -8.50 -5.74
CA TRP A 179 8.86 -7.55 -4.89
C TRP A 179 8.67 -7.90 -3.41
N TYR A 180 9.77 -8.17 -2.72
CA TYR A 180 9.81 -8.56 -1.30
C TYR A 180 10.28 -7.43 -0.38
N GLY A 181 10.60 -6.27 -0.94
CA GLY A 181 10.79 -5.01 -0.19
C GLY A 181 11.99 -4.97 0.75
N ARG A 182 12.97 -5.87 0.60
CA ARG A 182 14.15 -5.89 1.47
C ARG A 182 15.43 -6.23 0.73
N TRP A 183 16.50 -5.53 1.07
CA TRP A 183 17.85 -5.96 0.76
C TRP A 183 18.22 -7.19 1.60
N GLY A 184 19.03 -8.07 1.04
CA GLY A 184 19.55 -9.23 1.76
C GLY A 184 20.97 -9.56 1.32
N THR A 185 21.49 -10.68 1.80
CA THR A 185 22.80 -11.19 1.40
C THR A 185 22.70 -12.66 1.04
N CYS A 186 23.35 -13.08 -0.04
CA CYS A 186 23.45 -14.48 -0.39
C CYS A 186 24.22 -15.23 0.71
N GLN A 187 23.64 -16.27 1.29
CA GLN A 187 24.30 -17.08 2.33
C GLN A 187 25.52 -17.87 1.83
N VAL A 188 25.70 -18.00 0.52
CA VAL A 188 26.83 -18.75 -0.06
C VAL A 188 28.01 -17.84 -0.40
N CYS A 189 27.77 -16.70 -1.06
CA CYS A 189 28.85 -15.82 -1.53
C CYS A 189 28.84 -14.41 -0.94
N GLY A 190 27.86 -14.07 -0.11
CA GLY A 190 27.76 -12.76 0.54
C GLY A 190 27.33 -11.60 -0.35
N CYS A 191 27.06 -11.82 -1.64
CA CYS A 191 26.61 -10.72 -2.51
C CYS A 191 25.23 -10.19 -2.10
N VAL A 192 24.98 -8.90 -2.34
CA VAL A 192 23.71 -8.25 -2.04
C VAL A 192 22.59 -8.88 -2.88
N LEU A 193 21.50 -9.26 -2.21
CA LEU A 193 20.28 -9.71 -2.84
C LEU A 193 19.38 -8.51 -3.09
N LEU A 194 18.91 -8.41 -4.33
CA LEU A 194 17.98 -7.38 -4.75
C LEU A 194 16.60 -7.61 -4.12
N PRO A 195 15.78 -6.56 -3.92
CA PRO A 195 14.48 -6.66 -3.25
C PRO A 195 13.45 -7.54 -3.94
N ASP A 196 13.70 -7.99 -5.17
CA ASP A 196 12.86 -8.96 -5.89
C ASP A 196 13.26 -10.43 -5.62
N THR A 197 14.29 -10.67 -4.80
CA THR A 197 14.78 -12.03 -4.51
C THR A 197 14.00 -12.65 -3.34
N ALA A 198 13.30 -13.76 -3.61
CA ALA A 198 12.48 -14.45 -2.61
C ALA A 198 13.28 -15.14 -1.50
N GLY A 199 14.46 -15.66 -1.85
CA GLY A 199 15.28 -16.49 -0.99
C GLY A 199 16.49 -15.78 -0.40
N ASP A 200 17.35 -16.57 0.22
CA ASP A 200 18.63 -16.17 0.82
C ASP A 200 19.83 -16.49 -0.09
N ARG A 201 19.57 -16.71 -1.40
CA ARG A 201 20.57 -17.06 -2.41
C ARG A 201 20.42 -16.18 -3.66
N CYS A 202 21.56 -15.82 -4.25
CA CYS A 202 21.58 -15.05 -5.49
C CYS A 202 21.33 -15.96 -6.70
N HIS A 203 21.04 -15.39 -7.86
CA HIS A 203 20.72 -16.14 -9.07
C HIS A 203 21.76 -17.20 -9.51
N GLN A 204 23.03 -17.04 -9.12
CA GLN A 204 24.09 -18.04 -9.38
C GLN A 204 24.02 -19.24 -8.43
N HIS A 205 23.44 -19.07 -7.24
CA HIS A 205 23.33 -20.08 -6.19
C HIS A 205 21.89 -20.54 -5.93
N SER A 206 20.90 -19.89 -6.56
CA SER A 206 19.55 -20.39 -6.69
C SER A 206 19.60 -21.52 -7.71
N ALA A 207 19.36 -22.76 -7.29
CA ALA A 207 19.17 -23.85 -8.23
C ALA A 207 18.12 -23.41 -9.26
N ALA A 208 18.39 -23.61 -10.55
CA ALA A 208 17.41 -23.42 -11.59
C ALA A 208 16.22 -24.33 -11.26
N GLY A 209 15.18 -23.75 -10.67
CA GLY A 209 13.90 -24.39 -10.41
C GLY A 209 13.03 -24.29 -11.65
#